data_AF-A0AAW5K3Y6-F1
#
_entry.id   AF-A0AAW5K3Y6-F1
#
_cell.length_a   1.000
_cell.length_b   1.000
_cell.length_c   1.000
_cell.angle_alpha   90.00
_cell.angle_beta   90.00
_cell.angle_gamma   90.00
#
_symmetry.space_group_name_H-M   'P 1'
#
loop_
_entity.id
_entity.type
_entity.pdbx_description
1 polymer ?
#
loop_
_entity_poly.entity_id
_entity_poly.type
_entity_poly.pdbx_seq_one_letter_code
_entity_poly.pdbx_strand_id
1 'polypeptide(L)'
;MKQLLDALAGDFQDAPEILKACKEAPKYGNDDPRADGLAAELFAYIADEIESYRSKFGVMTPGILPVSGNTPFGVEVGALPSGRRAGKPLADGVSPNGGTDTNGPTAVLKSVANIPHDRFVQGTLLNMKLDPQMINSENGINQIMALLKSLCTLGVYHVQFNVVDQKKLIEAQAHPEDYRSLLVRVAGYTAFFVELGKEVQDDIIARTVQTENGVSCG
;
A
#
# COMPACT_ATOMS: atom_id res chain seq x y z
N MET A 1 9.42 -25.55 6.76
CA MET A 1 10.26 -24.72 5.88
C MET A 1 10.32 -25.27 4.46
N LYS A 2 10.81 -26.50 4.21
CA LYS A 2 10.95 -27.06 2.85
C LYS A 2 9.66 -26.97 1.99
N GLN A 3 8.52 -27.41 2.53
CA GLN A 3 7.22 -27.36 1.82
C GLN A 3 6.83 -25.94 1.37
N LEU A 4 7.14 -24.93 2.17
CA LEU A 4 6.87 -23.53 1.82
C LEU A 4 7.79 -23.08 0.70
N LEU A 5 9.09 -23.39 0.77
CA LEU A 5 10.05 -23.05 -0.29
C LEU A 5 9.69 -23.70 -1.63
N ASP A 6 9.32 -24.98 -1.61
CA ASP A 6 8.89 -25.71 -2.82
C ASP A 6 7.61 -25.08 -3.40
N ALA A 7 6.66 -24.69 -2.55
CA ALA A 7 5.44 -24.00 -2.97
C ALA A 7 5.73 -22.61 -3.59
N LEU A 8 6.66 -21.84 -3.02
CA LEU A 8 7.04 -20.54 -3.55
C LEU A 8 7.77 -20.67 -4.90
N ALA A 9 8.66 -21.66 -5.04
CA ALA A 9 9.37 -21.93 -6.29
C ALA A 9 8.41 -22.31 -7.43
N GLY A 10 7.31 -23.01 -7.12
CA GLY A 10 6.27 -23.38 -8.07
C GLY A 10 5.10 -22.38 -8.20
N ASP A 11 5.23 -21.14 -7.72
CA ASP A 11 4.14 -20.14 -7.67
C ASP A 11 2.81 -20.71 -7.13
N PHE A 12 2.88 -21.55 -6.09
CA PHE A 12 1.76 -22.21 -5.45
C PHE A 12 0.86 -23.08 -6.37
N GLN A 13 1.30 -23.43 -7.59
CA GLN A 13 0.46 -24.16 -8.56
C GLN A 13 -0.10 -25.46 -7.98
N ASP A 14 0.73 -26.22 -7.28
CA ASP A 14 0.36 -27.52 -6.68
C ASP A 14 0.19 -27.44 -5.15
N ALA A 15 0.08 -26.24 -4.58
CA ALA A 15 0.04 -26.02 -3.14
C ALA A 15 -1.08 -25.04 -2.71
N PRO A 16 -2.35 -25.28 -3.06
CA PRO A 16 -3.46 -24.37 -2.75
C PRO A 16 -3.67 -24.17 -1.26
N GLU A 17 -3.47 -25.22 -0.44
CA GLU A 17 -3.58 -25.13 1.02
C GLU A 17 -2.49 -24.25 1.64
N ILE A 18 -1.27 -24.29 1.09
CA ILE A 18 -0.17 -23.42 1.55
C ILE A 18 -0.47 -21.97 1.15
N LEU A 19 -0.95 -21.73 -0.07
CA LEU A 19 -1.38 -20.40 -0.50
C LEU A 19 -2.48 -19.84 0.41
N LYS A 20 -3.46 -20.67 0.76
CA LYS A 20 -4.54 -20.31 1.67
C LYS A 20 -3.99 -19.93 3.05
N ALA A 21 -3.15 -20.77 3.65
CA ALA A 21 -2.50 -20.49 4.93
C ALA A 21 -1.67 -19.19 4.89
N CYS A 22 -0.91 -18.96 3.81
CA CYS A 22 -0.17 -17.72 3.60
C CYS A 22 -1.07 -16.49 3.55
N LYS A 23 -2.24 -16.59 2.90
CA LYS A 23 -3.23 -15.49 2.82
C LYS A 23 -3.98 -15.24 4.12
N GLU A 24 -4.29 -16.29 4.89
CA GLU A 24 -5.00 -16.20 6.17
C GLU A 24 -4.10 -15.77 7.34
N ALA A 25 -2.77 -15.89 7.19
CA ALA A 25 -1.83 -15.35 8.18
C ALA A 25 -2.05 -13.84 8.40
N PRO A 26 -1.71 -13.29 9.58
CA PRO A 26 -1.85 -11.86 9.87
C PRO A 26 -1.21 -10.98 8.80
N LYS A 27 -1.87 -9.87 8.45
CA LYS A 27 -1.41 -8.92 7.43
C LYS A 27 -1.24 -7.53 8.03
N TYR A 28 -0.12 -6.91 7.68
CA TYR A 28 0.16 -5.51 7.99
C TYR A 28 -0.96 -4.61 7.45
N GLY A 29 -1.33 -3.57 8.21
CA GLY A 29 -2.43 -2.67 7.85
C GLY A 29 -3.78 -2.98 8.51
N ASN A 30 -3.79 -3.91 9.47
CA ASN A 30 -5.01 -4.38 10.15
C ASN A 30 -5.00 -4.17 11.67
N ASP A 31 -4.10 -3.35 12.20
CA ASP A 31 -3.90 -3.14 13.65
C ASP A 31 -3.60 -4.48 14.37
N ASP A 32 -2.81 -5.36 13.74
CA ASP A 32 -2.38 -6.63 14.33
C ASP A 32 -0.92 -6.49 14.78
N PRO A 33 -0.64 -6.52 16.10
CA PRO A 33 0.69 -6.27 16.63
C PRO A 33 1.74 -7.29 16.16
N ARG A 34 1.34 -8.47 15.70
CA ARG A 34 2.27 -9.48 15.17
C ARG A 34 2.81 -9.08 13.80
N ALA A 35 1.94 -8.61 12.91
CA ALA A 35 2.35 -8.17 11.58
C ALA A 35 2.97 -6.78 11.64
N ASP A 36 2.37 -5.88 12.42
CA ASP A 36 2.81 -4.49 12.53
C ASP A 36 4.13 -4.36 13.30
N GLY A 37 4.35 -5.20 14.32
CA GLY A 37 5.62 -5.27 15.04
C GLY A 37 6.78 -5.71 14.14
N LEU A 38 6.56 -6.71 13.27
CA LEU A 38 7.56 -7.15 12.29
C LEU A 38 7.86 -6.05 11.26
N ALA A 39 6.83 -5.34 10.80
CA ALA A 39 7.02 -4.21 9.90
C ALA A 39 7.86 -3.10 10.58
N ALA A 40 7.51 -2.73 11.83
CA ALA A 40 8.23 -1.73 12.61
C ALA A 40 9.71 -2.11 12.81
N GLU A 41 9.98 -3.36 13.17
CA GLU A 41 11.35 -3.87 13.32
C GLU A 41 12.13 -3.79 12.00
N LEU A 42 11.53 -4.19 10.88
CA LEU A 42 12.18 -4.14 9.58
C LEU A 42 12.48 -2.70 9.14
N PHE A 43 11.54 -1.77 9.32
CA PHE A 43 11.75 -0.36 8.98
C PHE A 43 12.81 0.29 9.89
N ALA A 44 12.81 -0.04 11.19
CA ALA A 44 13.85 0.43 12.12
C ALA A 44 15.22 -0.10 11.71
N TYR A 45 15.33 -1.40 11.37
CA TYR A 45 16.55 -2.00 10.88
C TYR A 45 17.06 -1.35 9.60
N ILE A 46 16.19 -1.08 8.62
CA ILE A 46 16.56 -0.37 7.38
C ILE A 46 17.10 1.03 7.69
N ALA A 47 16.46 1.75 8.62
CA ALA A 47 16.93 3.07 9.03
C ALA A 47 18.29 2.99 9.74
N ASP A 48 18.47 2.03 10.67
CA ASP A 48 19.75 1.80 11.36
C ASP A 48 20.88 1.51 10.37
N GLU A 49 20.62 0.60 9.42
CA GLU A 49 21.59 0.21 8.42
C GLU A 49 21.98 1.40 7.54
N ILE A 50 21.01 2.15 6.99
CA ILE A 50 21.29 3.31 6.13
C ILE A 50 22.03 4.41 6.90
N GLU A 51 21.60 4.73 8.13
CA GLU A 51 22.21 5.77 8.96
C GLU A 51 23.61 5.40 9.46
N SER A 52 24.00 4.11 9.41
CA SER A 52 25.36 3.67 9.74
C SER A 52 26.40 4.15 8.71
N TYR A 53 25.97 4.47 7.48
CA TYR A 53 26.85 4.92 6.41
C TYR A 53 27.01 6.43 6.37
N ARG A 54 28.20 6.88 5.96
CA ARG A 54 28.51 8.30 5.73
C ARG A 54 28.85 8.55 4.27
N SER A 55 28.24 9.60 3.73
CA SER A 55 28.58 10.18 2.43
C SER A 55 29.50 11.39 2.59
N LYS A 56 29.93 11.99 1.46
CA LYS A 56 30.65 13.27 1.45
C LYS A 56 29.88 14.41 2.15
N PHE A 57 28.56 14.31 2.23
CA PHE A 57 27.68 15.36 2.75
C PHE A 57 27.13 15.09 4.15
N GLY A 58 27.56 14.01 4.80
CA GLY A 58 27.11 13.64 6.15
C GLY A 58 26.56 12.22 6.23
N VAL A 59 25.82 11.94 7.30
CA VAL A 59 25.13 10.66 7.51
C VAL A 59 24.11 10.44 6.39
N MET A 60 24.07 9.23 5.83
CA MET A 60 23.06 8.88 4.84
C MET A 60 21.69 8.78 5.50
N THR A 61 20.65 9.17 4.78
CA THR A 61 19.28 9.21 5.30
C THR A 61 18.35 8.31 4.49
N PRO A 62 17.36 7.65 5.11
CA PRO A 62 16.45 6.77 4.41
C PRO A 62 15.20 7.50 3.88
N GLY A 63 14.55 6.89 2.89
CA GLY A 63 13.25 7.30 2.35
C GLY A 63 12.51 6.10 1.74
N ILE A 64 11.18 6.07 1.85
CA ILE A 64 10.33 4.99 1.33
C ILE A 64 9.36 5.57 0.30
N LEU A 65 9.86 5.72 -0.93
CA LEU A 65 9.18 6.41 -2.03
C LEU A 65 9.43 5.66 -3.35
N PRO A 66 8.73 4.55 -3.64
CA PRO A 66 9.02 3.75 -4.81
C PRO A 66 8.58 4.39 -6.13
N VAL A 67 7.83 5.49 -6.11
CA VAL A 67 7.19 6.10 -7.29
C VAL A 67 6.33 5.03 -7.99
N SER A 68 6.69 4.59 -9.19
CA SER A 68 6.01 3.48 -9.90
C SER A 68 6.85 2.19 -9.89
N GLY A 69 7.99 2.17 -9.21
CA GLY A 69 8.97 1.09 -9.20
C GLY A 69 8.49 -0.22 -8.55
N ASN A 70 7.46 -0.16 -7.71
CA ASN A 70 6.85 -1.36 -7.10
C ASN A 70 6.32 -2.35 -8.16
N THR A 71 5.92 -1.85 -9.33
CA THR A 71 5.45 -2.67 -10.46
C THR A 71 6.61 -3.38 -11.17
N PRO A 72 7.60 -2.69 -11.79
CA PRO A 72 8.71 -3.35 -12.49
C PRO A 72 9.60 -4.18 -11.56
N PHE A 73 9.84 -3.74 -10.31
CA PHE A 73 10.58 -4.60 -9.36
C PHE A 73 9.80 -5.86 -9.01
N GLY A 74 8.48 -5.79 -8.96
CA GLY A 74 7.64 -6.94 -8.66
C GLY A 74 7.67 -8.04 -9.72
N VAL A 75 7.92 -7.67 -10.98
CA VAL A 75 8.11 -8.60 -12.12
C VAL A 75 9.32 -9.52 -11.89
N GLU A 76 10.40 -8.98 -11.32
CA GLU A 76 11.64 -9.71 -11.03
C GLU A 76 11.59 -10.51 -9.71
N VAL A 77 10.48 -10.44 -8.98
CA VAL A 77 10.32 -11.11 -7.68
C VAL A 77 9.42 -12.35 -7.84
N GLY A 78 9.90 -13.48 -7.31
CA GLY A 78 9.11 -14.72 -7.22
C GLY A 78 7.87 -14.59 -6.33
N ALA A 79 7.22 -15.73 -6.10
CA ALA A 79 6.13 -15.79 -5.13
C ALA A 79 6.66 -15.49 -3.72
N LEU A 80 5.86 -14.83 -2.88
CA LEU A 80 6.24 -14.47 -1.51
C LEU A 80 5.36 -15.19 -0.47
N PRO A 81 5.88 -15.47 0.74
CA PRO A 81 5.14 -16.17 1.80
C PRO A 81 3.96 -15.36 2.37
N SER A 82 3.74 -14.13 1.89
CA SER A 82 2.50 -13.37 2.11
C SER A 82 1.31 -13.89 1.29
N GLY A 83 1.53 -14.82 0.35
CA GLY A 83 0.53 -15.30 -0.61
C GLY A 83 0.49 -14.50 -1.91
N ARG A 84 1.44 -13.58 -2.10
CA ARG A 84 1.66 -12.85 -3.36
C ARG A 84 2.23 -13.80 -4.41
N ARG A 85 1.63 -13.84 -5.59
CA ARG A 85 2.13 -14.62 -6.73
C ARG A 85 3.36 -13.98 -7.38
N ALA A 86 4.15 -14.81 -8.07
CA ALA A 86 5.32 -14.38 -8.82
C ALA A 86 4.96 -13.33 -9.89
N GLY A 87 5.85 -12.37 -10.10
CA GLY A 87 5.73 -11.35 -11.14
C GLY A 87 4.62 -10.31 -10.92
N LYS A 88 3.89 -10.34 -9.80
CA LYS A 88 2.89 -9.30 -9.48
C LYS A 88 3.57 -7.99 -9.05
N PRO A 89 2.86 -6.88 -8.81
CA PRO A 89 3.45 -5.73 -8.13
C PRO A 89 3.81 -6.02 -6.67
N LEU A 90 4.77 -5.26 -6.13
CA LEU A 90 5.04 -5.16 -4.68
C LEU A 90 4.11 -4.11 -4.05
N ALA A 91 4.10 -4.04 -2.72
CA ALA A 91 3.42 -2.96 -2.00
C ALA A 91 3.94 -1.58 -2.45
N ASP A 92 3.06 -0.60 -2.50
CA ASP A 92 3.42 0.78 -2.80
C ASP A 92 3.79 1.54 -1.51
N GLY A 93 5.04 1.99 -1.40
CA GLY A 93 5.49 2.80 -0.28
C GLY A 93 5.40 2.08 1.06
N VAL A 94 4.76 2.73 2.04
CA VAL A 94 4.41 2.14 3.34
C VAL A 94 2.96 1.63 3.36
N SER A 95 2.29 1.57 2.22
CA SER A 95 0.93 1.05 2.14
C SER A 95 0.89 -0.46 2.37
N PRO A 96 -0.17 -0.99 3.00
CA PRO A 96 -0.47 -2.41 2.94
C PRO A 96 -0.59 -2.89 1.50
N ASN A 97 -0.28 -4.17 1.25
CA ASN A 97 -0.55 -4.76 -0.06
C ASN A 97 -2.05 -4.68 -0.38
N GLY A 98 -2.38 -4.27 -1.60
CA GLY A 98 -3.77 -4.15 -2.06
C GLY A 98 -4.57 -5.44 -1.80
N GLY A 99 -5.72 -5.29 -1.17
CA GLY A 99 -6.62 -6.36 -0.78
C GLY A 99 -6.27 -7.08 0.53
N THR A 100 -5.26 -6.64 1.27
CA THR A 100 -4.87 -7.26 2.56
C THR A 100 -5.28 -6.45 3.78
N ASP A 101 -5.53 -5.15 3.63
CA ASP A 101 -6.08 -4.25 4.63
C ASP A 101 -7.62 -4.34 4.65
N THR A 102 -8.15 -5.16 5.55
CA THR A 102 -9.59 -5.46 5.66
C THR A 102 -10.27 -4.82 6.86
N ASN A 103 -9.51 -4.27 7.81
CA ASN A 103 -10.04 -3.68 9.05
C ASN A 103 -10.29 -2.16 8.95
N GLY A 104 -10.30 -1.61 7.73
CA GLY A 104 -10.63 -0.22 7.45
C GLY A 104 -9.46 0.76 7.63
N PRO A 105 -9.64 2.03 7.25
CA PRO A 105 -8.54 2.99 7.12
C PRO A 105 -7.94 3.41 8.47
N THR A 106 -8.71 3.38 9.56
CA THR A 106 -8.18 3.65 10.90
C THR A 106 -7.17 2.57 11.32
N ALA A 107 -7.45 1.30 11.03
CA ALA A 107 -6.51 0.21 11.29
C ALA A 107 -5.24 0.37 10.46
N VAL A 108 -5.36 0.76 9.18
CA VAL A 108 -4.20 1.10 8.34
C VAL A 108 -3.36 2.21 8.99
N LEU A 109 -3.98 3.29 9.46
CA LEU A 109 -3.25 4.39 10.12
C LEU A 109 -2.53 3.93 11.39
N LYS A 110 -3.18 3.11 12.23
CA LYS A 110 -2.54 2.56 13.45
C LYS A 110 -1.36 1.65 13.10
N SER A 111 -1.51 0.77 12.11
CA SER A 111 -0.42 -0.09 11.63
C SER A 111 0.76 0.73 11.12
N VAL A 112 0.50 1.74 10.27
CA VAL A 112 1.51 2.63 9.69
C VAL A 112 2.21 3.46 10.77
N ALA A 113 1.50 3.89 11.81
CA ALA A 113 2.06 4.66 12.92
C ALA A 113 3.17 3.94 13.71
N ASN A 114 3.30 2.61 13.58
CA ASN A 114 4.41 1.87 14.19
C ASN A 114 5.75 2.09 13.46
N ILE A 115 5.75 2.69 12.27
CA ILE A 115 6.97 3.01 11.52
C ILE A 115 7.64 4.25 12.16
N PRO A 116 8.98 4.25 12.35
CA PRO A 116 9.71 5.41 12.87
C PRO A 116 9.83 6.51 11.81
N HIS A 117 8.71 7.15 11.49
CA HIS A 117 8.57 8.12 10.40
C HIS A 117 9.56 9.29 10.47
N ASP A 118 9.94 9.71 11.66
CA ASP A 118 10.88 10.80 11.93
C ASP A 118 12.29 10.51 11.41
N ARG A 119 12.68 9.24 11.31
CA ARG A 119 13.98 8.81 10.74
C ARG A 119 14.00 8.82 9.22
N PHE A 120 12.84 8.64 8.59
CA PHE A 120 12.69 8.66 7.13
C PHE A 120 12.57 10.09 6.59
N VAL A 121 13.60 10.90 6.82
CA VAL A 121 13.59 12.34 6.50
C VAL A 121 13.51 12.66 5.00
N GLN A 122 13.80 11.70 4.12
CA GLN A 122 13.56 11.87 2.68
C GLN A 122 12.08 11.70 2.31
N GLY A 123 11.27 11.17 3.23
CA GLY A 123 9.84 10.99 3.09
C GLY A 123 9.40 9.52 3.15
N THR A 124 8.16 9.33 3.58
CA THR A 124 7.41 8.08 3.46
C THR A 124 6.13 8.35 2.69
N LEU A 125 5.48 7.32 2.16
CA LEU A 125 4.25 7.50 1.41
C LEU A 125 3.25 6.39 1.66
N LEU A 126 2.06 6.77 2.14
CA LEU A 126 0.87 5.93 2.20
C LEU A 126 -0.13 6.34 1.11
N ASN A 127 -0.54 5.40 0.27
CA ASN A 127 -1.70 5.55 -0.60
C ASN A 127 -2.96 5.04 0.09
N MET A 128 -4.06 5.79 -0.05
CA MET A 128 -5.37 5.33 0.37
C MET A 128 -6.39 5.65 -0.73
N LYS A 129 -7.04 4.63 -1.27
CA LYS A 129 -8.13 4.82 -2.24
C LYS A 129 -9.45 4.90 -1.49
N LEU A 130 -10.19 5.98 -1.68
CA LEU A 130 -11.48 6.22 -1.03
C LEU A 130 -12.61 6.05 -2.05
N ASP A 131 -13.71 5.45 -1.60
CA ASP A 131 -14.96 5.48 -2.35
C ASP A 131 -15.45 6.93 -2.52
N PRO A 132 -15.85 7.38 -3.73
CA PRO A 132 -16.42 8.71 -3.93
C PRO A 132 -17.60 9.06 -3.02
N GLN A 133 -18.36 8.08 -2.52
CA GLN A 133 -19.46 8.34 -1.57
C GLN A 133 -18.96 8.97 -0.26
N MET A 134 -17.73 8.68 0.17
CA MET A 134 -17.11 9.22 1.38
C MET A 134 -17.00 10.75 1.37
N ILE A 135 -16.97 11.40 0.20
CA ILE A 135 -16.90 12.87 0.09
C ILE A 135 -18.24 13.51 -0.27
N ASN A 136 -19.26 12.70 -0.57
CA ASN A 136 -20.57 13.17 -1.05
C ASN A 136 -21.67 13.10 0.02
N SER A 137 -21.38 12.54 1.21
CA SER A 137 -22.31 12.48 2.34
C SER A 137 -21.76 13.27 3.54
N GLU A 138 -22.64 13.87 4.34
CA GLU A 138 -22.23 14.58 5.56
C GLU A 138 -21.52 13.65 6.56
N ASN A 139 -22.00 12.41 6.66
CA ASN A 139 -21.37 11.36 7.47
C ASN A 139 -19.95 11.03 6.96
N GLY A 140 -19.78 10.81 5.66
CA GLY A 140 -18.49 10.53 5.05
C GLY A 140 -17.49 11.67 5.23
N ILE A 141 -17.93 12.92 5.08
CA ILE A 141 -17.10 14.11 5.34
C ILE A 141 -16.63 14.13 6.81
N ASN A 142 -17.53 13.87 7.76
CA ASN A 142 -17.19 13.77 9.18
C ASN A 142 -16.18 12.64 9.46
N GLN A 143 -16.34 11.49 8.81
CA GLN A 143 -15.41 10.37 8.92
C GLN A 143 -14.03 10.70 8.35
N ILE A 144 -13.94 11.37 7.19
CA ILE A 144 -12.65 11.83 6.63
C ILE A 144 -11.99 12.85 7.56
N MET A 145 -12.76 13.80 8.11
CA MET A 145 -12.22 14.76 9.09
C MET A 145 -11.67 14.05 10.34
N ALA A 146 -12.36 13.02 10.84
CA ALA A 146 -11.87 12.21 11.95
C ALA A 146 -10.59 11.46 11.56
N LEU A 147 -10.55 10.85 10.38
CA LEU A 147 -9.37 10.14 9.86
C LEU A 147 -8.15 11.06 9.73
N LEU A 148 -8.33 12.28 9.22
CA LEU A 148 -7.27 13.29 9.11
C LEU A 148 -6.77 13.74 10.49
N LYS A 149 -7.66 13.88 11.48
CA LYS A 149 -7.25 14.16 12.86
C LYS A 149 -6.45 13.00 13.44
N SER A 150 -6.92 11.77 13.25
CA SER A 150 -6.20 10.57 13.70
C SER A 150 -4.82 10.45 13.06
N LEU A 151 -4.68 10.74 11.76
CA LEU A 151 -3.39 10.81 11.08
C LEU A 151 -2.39 11.69 11.83
N CYS A 152 -2.79 12.93 12.15
CA CYS A 152 -1.95 13.88 12.90
C CYS A 152 -1.66 13.39 14.33
N THR A 153 -2.67 12.87 15.03
CA THR A 153 -2.51 12.37 16.41
C THR A 153 -1.59 11.16 16.49
N LEU A 154 -1.63 10.28 15.49
CA LEU A 154 -0.81 9.08 15.41
C LEU A 154 0.62 9.35 14.91
N GLY A 155 0.93 10.59 14.49
CA GLY A 155 2.25 10.94 13.98
C GLY A 155 2.57 10.32 12.61
N VAL A 156 1.55 9.94 11.84
CA VAL A 156 1.74 9.42 10.48
C VAL A 156 2.16 10.58 9.57
N TYR A 157 3.31 10.41 8.90
CA TYR A 157 3.97 11.50 8.19
C TYR A 157 3.23 11.98 6.93
N HIS A 158 2.78 11.04 6.09
CA HIS A 158 2.20 11.39 4.80
C HIS A 158 1.17 10.35 4.35
N VAL A 159 0.00 10.84 3.96
CA VAL A 159 -1.04 10.08 3.25
C VAL A 159 -1.47 10.83 2.01
N GLN A 160 -1.73 10.10 0.93
CA GLN A 160 -2.37 10.65 -0.26
C GLN A 160 -3.62 9.85 -0.61
N PHE A 161 -4.69 10.57 -0.94
CA PHE A 161 -5.98 9.99 -1.25
C PHE A 161 -6.22 9.93 -2.75
N ASN A 162 -6.68 8.78 -3.23
CA ASN A 162 -7.24 8.64 -4.57
C ASN A 162 -8.76 8.44 -4.45
N VAL A 163 -9.54 9.43 -4.88
CA VAL A 163 -11.01 9.37 -4.81
C VAL A 163 -11.55 9.09 -6.20
N VAL A 164 -11.65 7.80 -6.53
CA VAL A 164 -12.04 7.35 -7.87
C VAL A 164 -12.75 6.00 -7.79
N ASP A 165 -13.80 5.85 -8.60
CA ASP A 165 -14.52 4.58 -8.73
C ASP A 165 -13.65 3.56 -9.50
N GLN A 166 -13.50 2.37 -8.93
CA GLN A 166 -12.79 1.25 -9.56
C GLN A 166 -13.43 0.86 -10.91
N LYS A 167 -14.75 0.91 -11.04
CA LYS A 167 -15.45 0.60 -12.30
C LYS A 167 -15.05 1.60 -13.39
N LYS A 168 -14.96 2.88 -13.05
CA LYS A 168 -14.53 3.93 -13.97
C LYS A 168 -13.09 3.72 -14.45
N LEU A 169 -12.20 3.22 -13.61
CA LEU A 169 -10.84 2.87 -14.01
C LEU A 169 -10.83 1.68 -14.99
N ILE A 170 -11.64 0.64 -14.74
CA ILE A 170 -11.76 -0.51 -15.64
C ILE A 170 -12.34 -0.08 -17.00
N GLU A 171 -13.37 0.76 -17.01
CA GLU A 171 -13.95 1.33 -18.23
C GLU A 171 -12.91 2.15 -19.00
N ALA A 172 -12.11 2.96 -18.31
CA ALA A 172 -11.04 3.75 -18.93
C ALA A 172 -9.92 2.90 -19.52
N GLN A 173 -9.72 1.66 -19.08
CA GLN A 173 -8.82 0.71 -19.76
C GLN A 173 -9.42 0.18 -21.07
N ALA A 174 -10.73 -0.02 -21.11
CA ALA A 174 -11.43 -0.54 -22.29
C ALA A 174 -11.67 0.53 -23.36
N HIS A 175 -11.90 1.78 -22.94
CA HIS A 175 -12.29 2.91 -23.79
C HIS A 175 -11.42 4.16 -23.51
N PRO A 176 -10.10 4.11 -23.67
CA PRO A 176 -9.19 5.20 -23.27
C PRO A 176 -9.49 6.55 -23.94
N GLU A 177 -10.09 6.55 -25.13
CA GLU A 177 -10.52 7.75 -25.86
C GLU A 177 -11.54 8.60 -25.10
N ASP A 178 -12.42 7.97 -24.32
CA ASP A 178 -13.49 8.63 -23.57
C ASP A 178 -13.00 9.21 -22.23
N TYR A 179 -11.82 8.78 -21.77
CA TYR A 179 -11.26 9.10 -20.45
C TYR A 179 -9.90 9.80 -20.54
N ARG A 180 -9.61 10.52 -21.63
CA ARG A 180 -8.32 11.23 -21.83
C ARG A 180 -7.95 12.21 -20.70
N SER A 181 -8.95 12.79 -20.05
CA SER A 181 -8.75 13.73 -18.94
C SER A 181 -8.82 13.10 -17.55
N LEU A 182 -8.93 11.76 -17.45
CA LEU A 182 -9.01 11.06 -16.18
C LEU A 182 -7.65 11.09 -15.47
N LEU A 183 -7.57 11.87 -14.41
CA LEU A 183 -6.39 11.96 -13.55
C LEU A 183 -6.49 10.98 -12.38
N VAL A 184 -5.37 10.33 -12.06
CA VAL A 184 -5.24 9.41 -10.91
C VAL A 184 -3.98 9.69 -10.10
N ARG A 185 -4.01 9.36 -8.82
CA ARG A 185 -2.81 9.34 -7.95
C ARG A 185 -2.07 8.02 -8.08
N VAL A 186 -0.75 8.08 -8.31
CA VAL A 186 0.13 6.90 -8.41
C VAL A 186 0.90 6.70 -7.10
N ALA A 187 2.05 7.34 -6.91
CA ALA A 187 2.75 7.46 -5.62
C ALA A 187 3.55 8.76 -5.63
N GLY A 188 3.03 9.81 -4.99
CA GLY A 188 3.68 11.11 -4.88
C GLY A 188 3.39 12.06 -6.06
N TYR A 189 2.69 11.58 -7.09
CA TYR A 189 2.33 12.40 -8.26
C TYR A 189 0.95 12.02 -8.83
N THR A 190 0.45 12.87 -9.72
CA THR A 190 -0.79 12.65 -10.49
C THR A 190 -0.41 12.44 -11.96
N ALA A 191 -1.08 11.51 -12.63
CA ALA A 191 -0.92 11.26 -14.06
C ALA A 191 -2.27 11.05 -14.74
N PHE A 192 -2.32 11.24 -16.06
CA PHE A 192 -3.44 10.80 -16.87
C PHE A 192 -3.46 9.27 -16.90
N PHE A 193 -4.57 8.68 -16.48
CA PHE A 193 -4.70 7.23 -16.36
C PHE A 193 -4.39 6.51 -17.67
N VAL A 194 -4.84 7.08 -18.79
CA VAL A 194 -4.66 6.51 -20.14
C VAL A 194 -3.23 6.60 -20.66
N GLU A 195 -2.37 7.40 -20.02
CA GLU A 195 -0.93 7.50 -20.35
C GLU A 195 -0.08 6.52 -19.53
N LEU A 196 -0.67 5.82 -18.57
CA LEU A 196 0.02 4.82 -17.76
C LEU A 196 0.06 3.47 -18.47
N GLY A 197 1.17 2.73 -18.30
CA GLY A 197 1.26 1.34 -18.75
C GLY A 197 0.24 0.44 -18.04
N LYS A 198 -0.23 -0.60 -18.73
CA LYS A 198 -1.29 -1.49 -18.24
C LYS A 198 -1.01 -2.07 -16.85
N GLU A 199 0.24 -2.46 -16.57
CA GLU A 199 0.61 -3.04 -15.27
C GLU A 199 0.43 -2.04 -14.11
N VAL A 200 0.75 -0.77 -14.34
CA VAL A 200 0.56 0.31 -13.35
C VAL A 200 -0.92 0.63 -13.18
N GLN A 201 -1.69 0.63 -14.26
CA GLN A 201 -3.15 0.78 -14.18
C GLN A 201 -3.78 -0.36 -13.35
N ASP A 202 -3.39 -1.60 -13.62
CA ASP A 202 -3.87 -2.79 -12.92
C ASP A 202 -3.49 -2.73 -11.42
N ASP A 203 -2.29 -2.25 -11.07
CA ASP A 203 -1.87 -1.99 -9.68
C ASP A 203 -2.81 -0.99 -8.97
N ILE A 204 -3.08 0.17 -9.59
CA ILE A 204 -3.98 1.20 -9.03
C ILE A 204 -5.40 0.67 -8.86
N ILE A 205 -5.89 -0.13 -9.82
CA ILE A 205 -7.19 -0.80 -9.74
C ILE A 205 -7.22 -1.79 -8.58
N ALA A 206 -6.15 -2.56 -8.38
CA ALA A 206 -6.07 -3.61 -7.36
C ALA A 206 -5.97 -3.09 -5.91
N ARG A 207 -5.57 -1.82 -5.71
CA ARG A 207 -5.54 -1.21 -4.37
C ARG A 207 -6.91 -1.28 -3.68
N THR A 208 -6.92 -1.43 -2.37
CA THR A 208 -8.14 -1.53 -1.56
C THR A 208 -8.93 -0.23 -1.60
N VAL A 209 -10.24 -0.31 -1.84
CA VAL A 209 -11.16 0.84 -1.72
C VAL A 209 -11.65 0.90 -0.27
N GLN A 210 -11.41 2.02 0.40
CA GLN A 210 -11.93 2.30 1.74
C GLN A 210 -13.36 2.89 1.64
N THR A 211 -14.28 2.36 2.44
CA THR A 211 -15.71 2.71 2.42
C THR A 211 -16.19 3.19 3.79
N GLU A 212 -17.40 3.78 3.85
CA GLU A 212 -17.96 4.39 5.07
C GLU A 212 -18.06 3.42 6.27
N ASN A 213 -18.23 2.12 6.00
CA ASN A 213 -18.32 1.09 7.03
C ASN A 213 -16.96 0.73 7.65
N GLY A 214 -15.85 1.12 7.02
CA GLY A 214 -14.50 0.87 7.51
C GLY A 214 -14.02 1.92 8.52
N VAL A 215 -14.63 3.11 8.56
CA VAL A 215 -14.27 4.16 9.53
C VAL A 215 -15.09 3.98 10.81
N SER A 216 -14.91 2.85 11.51
CA SER A 216 -15.43 2.72 12.85
C SER A 216 -14.43 3.32 13.84
N CYS A 217 -14.80 4.41 14.50
CA CYS A 217 -14.15 4.86 15.73
C CYS A 217 -14.58 3.93 16.88
N GLY A 218 -14.11 2.67 16.83
CA GLY A 218 -14.25 1.68 17.89
C GLY A 218 -12.98 1.55 18.71
#